data_AF-A0A9N9Y2B2-F1
#
_entry.id   AF-A0A9N9Y2B2-F1
#
_cell.length_a   1.000
_cell.length_b   1.000
_cell.length_c   1.000
_cell.angle_alpha   90.00
_cell.angle_beta   90.00
_cell.angle_gamma   90.00
#
_symmetry.space_group_name_H-M   'P 1'
#
loop_
_entity.id
_entity.type
_entity.pdbx_description
1 polymer ?
#
loop_
_entity_poly.entity_id
_entity_poly.type
_entity_poly.pdbx_seq_one_letter_code
_entity_poly.pdbx_strand_id
1 'polypeptide(L)'
;MTSNPAGPLSNCLALCRMWANNSPVETGGDFLKVSMKTELLRLLNEYQEYDGATLVAAFQAAIIYAIAMLFPAPHQPPSKMFDLSTLAALKEFGEYIRSGTVMMPEEVSHTRPPWQEWLQVSCKRRSLICLYCFEWMNAMLNNFESFPCSNADFMPAPAGKVLWEITDQEKWEVAYDRWLGRWAGLDVYTLGDLENMSPGPTLDLRSEMWLEEADELGILLMTMGL
;
A
#
# COMPACT_ATOMS: atom_id res chain seq x y z
N MET A 1 -20.68 17.18 -9.24
CA MET A 1 -20.42 15.98 -10.04
C MET A 1 -19.87 14.94 -9.09
N THR A 2 -20.63 13.88 -8.82
CA THR A 2 -20.22 12.85 -7.86
C THR A 2 -19.15 11.98 -8.53
N SER A 3 -17.89 12.17 -8.15
CA SER A 3 -16.79 11.29 -8.52
C SER A 3 -17.18 9.86 -8.15
N ASN A 4 -17.17 8.96 -9.12
CA ASN A 4 -17.22 7.53 -8.83
C ASN A 4 -15.88 7.19 -8.14
N PRO A 5 -15.84 6.79 -6.86
CA PRO A 5 -14.58 6.55 -6.15
C PRO A 5 -13.74 5.45 -6.82
N ALA A 6 -14.37 4.59 -7.63
CA ALA A 6 -13.71 3.58 -8.44
C ALA A 6 -13.11 4.11 -9.76
N GLY A 7 -13.22 5.40 -10.09
CA GLY A 7 -12.75 5.96 -11.37
C GLY A 7 -11.28 5.66 -11.67
N PRO A 8 -10.34 6.14 -10.82
CA PRO A 8 -8.91 5.89 -11.03
C PRO A 8 -8.54 4.40 -11.08
N LEU A 9 -9.07 3.59 -10.15
CA LEU A 9 -8.81 2.15 -10.10
C LEU A 9 -9.45 1.39 -11.27
N SER A 10 -10.64 1.80 -11.72
CA SER A 10 -11.30 1.20 -12.88
C SER A 10 -10.50 1.45 -14.16
N ASN A 11 -10.00 2.68 -14.35
CA ASN A 11 -9.11 3.02 -15.46
C ASN A 11 -7.82 2.20 -15.38
N CYS A 12 -7.22 2.11 -14.19
CA CYS A 12 -6.03 1.31 -13.93
C CYS A 12 -6.23 -0.17 -14.28
N LEU A 13 -7.33 -0.76 -13.80
CA LEU A 13 -7.67 -2.15 -14.09
C LEU A 13 -7.86 -2.39 -15.59
N ALA A 14 -8.49 -1.46 -16.32
CA ALA A 14 -8.65 -1.56 -17.76
C ALA A 14 -7.28 -1.58 -18.48
N LEU A 15 -6.39 -0.64 -18.15
CA LEU A 15 -5.05 -0.57 -18.74
C LEU A 15 -4.19 -1.79 -18.36
N CYS A 16 -4.24 -2.25 -17.11
CA CYS A 16 -3.52 -3.45 -16.67
C CYS A 16 -4.01 -4.71 -17.38
N ARG A 17 -5.33 -4.85 -17.60
CA ARG A 17 -5.89 -5.98 -18.38
C ARG A 17 -5.44 -5.94 -19.83
N MET A 18 -5.40 -4.76 -20.45
CA MET A 18 -4.87 -4.62 -21.79
C MET A 18 -3.38 -5.01 -21.80
N TRP A 19 -2.59 -4.53 -20.86
CA TRP A 19 -1.16 -4.87 -20.76
C TRP A 19 -0.92 -6.37 -20.58
N ALA A 20 -1.67 -7.04 -19.69
CA ALA A 20 -1.57 -8.49 -19.48
C ALA A 20 -1.95 -9.32 -20.72
N ASN A 21 -2.89 -8.82 -21.53
CA ASN A 21 -3.39 -9.52 -22.72
C ASN A 21 -2.63 -9.17 -24.01
N ASN A 22 -1.68 -8.24 -23.96
CA ASN A 22 -0.88 -7.91 -25.14
C ASN A 22 0.23 -8.94 -25.34
N SER A 23 0.07 -9.75 -26.40
CA SER A 23 1.13 -10.53 -27.06
C SER A 23 2.22 -9.57 -27.58
N PRO A 24 3.51 -9.97 -27.74
CA PRO A 24 4.59 -9.08 -28.15
C PRO A 24 4.45 -8.64 -29.62
N VAL A 25 3.48 -7.77 -29.88
CA VAL A 25 3.33 -7.06 -31.13
C VAL A 25 3.97 -5.70 -30.89
N GLU A 26 5.05 -5.44 -31.63
CA GLU A 26 5.99 -4.31 -31.48
C GLU A 26 5.34 -2.91 -31.47
N THR A 27 4.05 -2.78 -31.81
CA THR A 27 3.31 -1.50 -31.86
C THR A 27 2.30 -1.30 -30.73
N GLY A 28 1.79 -2.36 -30.10
CA GLY A 28 0.78 -2.27 -29.04
C GLY A 28 1.35 -1.96 -27.65
N GLY A 29 2.56 -2.45 -27.38
CA GLY A 29 3.24 -2.27 -26.10
C GLY A 29 3.63 -0.82 -25.80
N ASP A 30 4.06 -0.08 -26.82
CA ASP A 30 4.49 1.32 -26.65
C ASP A 30 3.31 2.26 -26.40
N PHE A 31 2.16 2.04 -27.06
CA PHE A 31 0.94 2.82 -26.82
C PHE A 31 0.43 2.65 -25.38
N LEU A 32 0.42 1.43 -24.87
CA LEU A 32 -0.01 1.16 -23.49
C LEU A 32 0.92 1.77 -22.46
N LYS A 33 2.23 1.66 -22.68
CA LYS A 33 3.25 2.31 -21.86
C LYS A 33 3.04 3.82 -21.77
N VAL A 34 2.78 4.47 -22.92
CA VAL A 34 2.46 5.91 -22.96
C VAL A 34 1.16 6.20 -22.22
N SER A 35 0.11 5.38 -22.42
CA SER A 35 -1.19 5.57 -21.77
C SER A 35 -1.09 5.47 -20.24
N MET A 36 -0.36 4.49 -19.72
CA MET A 36 -0.10 4.34 -18.29
C MET A 36 0.69 5.51 -17.72
N LYS A 37 1.74 5.97 -18.42
CA LYS A 37 2.52 7.15 -18.00
C LYS A 37 1.65 8.41 -17.99
N THR A 38 0.84 8.63 -19.02
CA THR A 38 -0.07 9.77 -19.10
C THR A 38 -1.07 9.76 -17.95
N GLU A 39 -1.69 8.61 -17.66
CA GLU A 39 -2.66 8.51 -16.57
C GLU A 39 -1.98 8.67 -15.19
N LEU A 40 -0.79 8.11 -14.99
CA LEU A 40 -0.03 8.38 -13.76
C LEU A 40 0.22 9.88 -13.57
N LEU A 41 0.75 10.56 -14.60
CA LEU A 41 1.03 12.00 -14.51
C LEU A 41 -0.23 12.82 -14.24
N ARG A 42 -1.37 12.42 -14.80
CA ARG A 42 -2.66 13.03 -14.48
C ARG A 42 -3.00 12.89 -12.99
N LEU A 43 -2.89 11.67 -12.44
CA LEU A 43 -3.15 11.42 -11.02
C LEU A 43 -2.20 12.21 -10.11
N LEU A 44 -0.92 12.31 -10.47
CA LEU A 44 0.08 13.07 -9.71
C LEU A 44 -0.16 14.59 -9.72
N ASN A 45 -0.87 15.12 -10.71
CA ASN A 45 -1.20 16.54 -10.79
C ASN A 45 -2.54 16.90 -10.13
N GLU A 46 -3.50 15.97 -10.15
CA GLU A 46 -4.89 16.24 -9.76
C GLU A 46 -5.24 15.72 -8.36
N TYR A 47 -4.32 15.04 -7.66
CA TYR A 47 -4.67 14.31 -6.44
C TYR A 47 -5.27 15.17 -5.33
N GLN A 48 -4.87 16.43 -5.22
CA GLN A 48 -5.36 17.36 -4.19
C GLN A 48 -6.83 17.74 -4.38
N GLU A 49 -7.41 17.47 -5.54
CA GLU A 49 -8.82 17.72 -5.86
C GLU A 49 -9.74 16.55 -5.51
N TYR A 50 -9.17 15.38 -5.17
CA TYR A 50 -9.95 14.18 -4.86
C TYR A 50 -10.46 14.14 -3.43
N ASP A 51 -11.66 13.58 -3.26
CA ASP A 51 -12.27 13.30 -1.96
C ASP A 51 -11.77 11.96 -1.38
N GLY A 52 -11.98 11.73 -0.08
CA GLY A 52 -11.29 10.67 0.69
C GLY A 52 -11.17 9.31 0.00
N ALA A 53 -12.27 8.72 -0.47
CA ALA A 53 -12.24 7.41 -1.14
C ALA A 53 -11.56 7.46 -2.53
N THR A 54 -11.85 8.50 -3.32
CA THR A 54 -11.24 8.69 -4.65
C THR A 54 -9.74 8.97 -4.54
N LEU A 55 -9.31 9.68 -3.49
CA LEU A 55 -7.92 10.00 -3.19
C LEU A 55 -7.10 8.73 -2.95
N VAL A 56 -7.62 7.82 -2.10
CA VAL A 56 -6.95 6.53 -1.84
C VAL A 56 -6.94 5.65 -3.09
N ALA A 57 -8.05 5.61 -3.85
CA ALA A 57 -8.12 4.88 -5.11
C ALA A 57 -7.14 5.41 -6.17
N ALA A 58 -7.00 6.74 -6.27
CA ALA A 58 -6.02 7.40 -7.12
C ALA A 58 -4.59 7.05 -6.71
N PHE A 59 -4.29 7.07 -5.41
CA PHE A 59 -2.98 6.70 -4.89
C PHE A 59 -2.63 5.23 -5.18
N GLN A 60 -3.58 4.31 -4.98
CA GLN A 60 -3.41 2.89 -5.33
C GLN A 60 -3.16 2.69 -6.83
N ALA A 61 -3.94 3.36 -7.69
CA ALA A 61 -3.74 3.33 -9.13
C ALA A 61 -2.35 3.87 -9.53
N ALA A 62 -1.91 4.96 -8.91
CA ALA A 62 -0.60 5.56 -9.16
C ALA A 62 0.55 4.60 -8.82
N ILE A 63 0.47 3.90 -7.68
CA ILE A 63 1.46 2.88 -7.29
C ILE A 63 1.47 1.73 -8.31
N ILE A 64 0.30 1.25 -8.75
CA ILE A 64 0.22 0.16 -9.74
C ILE A 64 0.87 0.57 -11.08
N TYR A 65 0.61 1.79 -11.56
CA TYR A 65 1.27 2.29 -12.77
C TYR A 65 2.78 2.42 -12.58
N ALA A 66 3.24 2.89 -11.41
CA ALA A 66 4.66 2.98 -11.09
C ALA A 66 5.34 1.60 -11.12
N ILE A 67 4.72 0.59 -10.51
CA ILE A 67 5.18 -0.82 -10.55
C ILE A 67 5.25 -1.31 -12.00
N ALA A 68 4.20 -1.10 -12.79
CA ALA A 68 4.14 -1.53 -14.20
C ALA A 68 5.24 -0.87 -15.06
N MET A 69 5.58 0.39 -14.79
CA MET A 69 6.67 1.07 -15.50
C MET A 69 8.07 0.65 -15.05
N LEU A 70 8.24 0.32 -13.77
CA LEU A 70 9.48 -0.22 -13.23
C LEU A 70 9.74 -1.63 -13.77
N PHE A 71 8.69 -2.44 -13.98
CA PHE A 71 8.73 -3.82 -14.47
C PHE A 71 7.91 -4.03 -15.76
N PRO A 72 8.36 -3.49 -16.92
CA PRO A 72 7.56 -3.40 -18.13
C PRO A 72 7.26 -4.73 -18.86
N ALA A 73 8.04 -5.79 -18.64
CA ALA A 73 7.76 -7.18 -19.07
C ALA A 73 8.86 -8.15 -18.56
N PRO A 74 8.57 -9.46 -18.44
CA PRO A 74 9.62 -10.47 -18.37
C PRO A 74 10.51 -10.37 -19.61
N HIS A 75 11.83 -10.26 -19.42
CA HIS A 75 12.85 -10.19 -20.48
C HIS A 75 13.00 -8.85 -21.24
N GLN A 76 12.26 -7.79 -20.88
CA GLN A 76 12.60 -6.45 -21.35
C GLN A 76 13.54 -5.75 -20.35
N PRO A 77 14.58 -5.04 -20.82
CA PRO A 77 15.43 -4.28 -19.91
C PRO A 77 14.58 -3.24 -19.15
N PRO A 78 14.95 -2.90 -17.90
CA PRO A 78 14.28 -1.86 -17.14
C PRO A 78 14.11 -0.61 -18.01
N SER A 79 12.88 -0.18 -18.22
CA SER A 79 12.63 0.96 -19.09
C SER A 79 13.04 2.25 -18.37
N LYS A 80 13.62 3.21 -19.09
CA LYS A 80 13.83 4.59 -18.58
C LYS A 80 12.52 5.38 -18.42
N MET A 81 11.36 4.72 -18.39
CA MET A 81 10.07 5.40 -18.36
C MET A 81 9.74 5.97 -16.99
N PHE A 82 10.27 5.35 -15.93
CA PHE A 82 10.16 5.82 -14.57
C PHE A 82 11.41 6.64 -14.22
N ASP A 83 11.22 7.95 -14.08
CA ASP A 83 12.28 8.91 -13.81
C ASP A 83 12.22 9.41 -12.35
N LEU A 84 13.32 10.02 -11.89
CA LEU A 84 13.43 10.54 -10.52
C LEU A 84 12.37 11.60 -10.20
N SER A 85 11.93 12.38 -11.19
CA SER A 85 10.84 13.36 -11.03
C SER A 85 9.50 12.70 -10.75
N THR A 86 9.20 11.61 -11.46
CA THR A 86 7.98 10.81 -11.25
C THR A 86 8.00 10.16 -9.86
N LEU A 87 9.16 9.64 -9.45
CA LEU A 87 9.32 9.13 -8.08
C LEU A 87 9.10 10.21 -7.04
N ALA A 88 9.71 11.38 -7.19
CA ALA A 88 9.56 12.49 -6.25
C ALA A 88 8.09 12.94 -6.11
N ALA A 89 7.37 13.06 -7.23
CA ALA A 89 5.96 13.40 -7.23
C ALA A 89 5.09 12.31 -6.57
N LEU A 90 5.40 11.02 -6.80
CA LEU A 90 4.71 9.91 -6.13
C LEU A 90 4.95 9.91 -4.62
N LYS A 91 6.16 10.25 -4.18
CA LYS A 91 6.51 10.42 -2.76
C LYS A 91 5.75 11.59 -2.13
N GLU A 92 5.66 12.71 -2.83
CA GLU A 92 4.88 13.87 -2.37
C GLU A 92 3.39 13.52 -2.20
N PHE A 93 2.84 12.74 -3.14
CA PHE A 93 1.48 12.21 -3.00
C PHE A 93 1.37 11.28 -1.79
N GLY A 94 2.35 10.39 -1.56
CA GLY A 94 2.42 9.57 -0.36
C GLY A 94 2.45 10.38 0.94
N GLU A 95 3.23 11.47 0.99
CA GLU A 95 3.26 12.38 2.14
C GLU A 95 1.93 13.09 2.36
N TYR A 96 1.25 13.52 1.29
CA TYR A 96 -0.10 14.08 1.38
C TYR A 96 -1.08 13.07 1.98
N ILE A 97 -1.06 11.83 1.51
CA ILE A 97 -1.85 10.74 2.10
C ILE A 97 -1.49 10.61 3.58
N ARG A 98 -0.22 10.43 3.92
CA ARG A 98 0.26 10.24 5.31
C ARG A 98 -0.14 11.37 6.25
N SER A 99 -0.27 12.61 5.76
CA SER A 99 -0.67 13.77 6.57
C SER A 99 -2.08 13.69 7.17
N GLY A 100 -2.98 12.90 6.58
CA GLY A 100 -4.29 12.62 7.18
C GLY A 100 -4.23 11.49 8.22
N THR A 101 -5.40 11.04 8.72
CA THR A 101 -5.47 9.94 9.71
C THR A 101 -4.84 8.64 9.21
N VAL A 102 -3.84 8.13 9.94
CA VAL A 102 -3.19 6.81 9.72
C VAL A 102 -3.18 5.94 10.97
N MET A 103 -3.57 6.51 12.12
CA MET A 103 -3.74 5.82 13.39
C MET A 103 -5.07 6.27 13.99
N MET A 104 -5.94 5.33 14.34
CA MET A 104 -7.28 5.66 14.85
C MET A 104 -7.27 5.80 16.38
N PRO A 105 -8.04 6.75 16.96
CA PRO A 105 -8.20 6.86 18.41
C PRO A 105 -8.70 5.58 19.06
N GLU A 106 -9.58 4.84 18.38
CA GLU A 106 -10.13 3.58 18.85
C GLU A 106 -9.07 2.49 18.95
N GLU A 107 -8.14 2.43 17.99
CA GLU A 107 -7.01 1.50 18.04
C GLU A 107 -6.08 1.82 19.22
N VAL A 108 -5.81 3.11 19.47
CA VAL A 108 -4.98 3.56 20.61
C VAL A 108 -5.66 3.29 21.95
N SER A 109 -6.98 3.45 22.02
CA SER A 109 -7.77 3.23 23.23
C SER A 109 -8.21 1.78 23.44
N HIS A 110 -7.76 0.87 22.56
CA HIS A 110 -8.13 -0.55 22.57
C HIS A 110 -9.65 -0.79 22.52
N THR A 111 -10.33 -0.02 21.68
CA THR A 111 -11.78 -0.11 21.43
C THR A 111 -12.07 -0.39 19.96
N ARG A 112 -13.31 -0.81 19.65
CA ARG A 112 -13.71 -1.16 18.29
C ARG A 112 -14.03 0.10 17.47
N PRO A 113 -13.33 0.37 16.36
CA PRO A 113 -13.67 1.47 15.46
C PRO A 113 -14.92 1.17 14.63
N PRO A 114 -15.58 2.21 14.07
CA PRO A 114 -16.57 2.02 13.02
C PRO A 114 -15.96 1.30 11.82
N TRP A 115 -16.58 0.21 11.36
CA TRP A 115 -16.01 -0.66 10.32
C TRP A 115 -15.65 0.09 9.02
N GLN A 116 -16.50 1.01 8.58
CA GLN A 116 -16.27 1.78 7.34
C GLN A 116 -15.06 2.71 7.45
N GLU A 117 -14.88 3.35 8.61
CA GLU A 117 -13.73 4.24 8.86
C GLU A 117 -12.45 3.41 8.98
N TRP A 118 -12.51 2.30 9.72
CA TRP A 118 -11.41 1.35 9.81
C TRP A 118 -10.97 0.84 8.45
N LEU A 119 -11.91 0.48 7.57
CA LEU A 119 -11.61 0.01 6.22
C LEU A 119 -10.89 1.10 5.41
N GLN A 120 -11.38 2.35 5.45
CA GLN A 120 -10.74 3.46 4.73
C GLN A 120 -9.32 3.73 5.23
N VAL A 121 -9.11 3.80 6.55
CA VAL A 121 -7.78 4.00 7.13
C VAL A 121 -6.86 2.80 6.88
N SER A 122 -7.41 1.58 6.83
CA SER A 122 -6.65 0.36 6.49
C SER A 122 -6.22 0.33 5.03
N CYS A 123 -7.11 0.66 4.09
CA CYS A 123 -6.78 0.83 2.67
C CYS A 123 -5.64 1.85 2.49
N LYS A 124 -5.73 2.96 3.21
CA LYS A 124 -4.73 4.02 3.21
C LYS A 124 -3.37 3.54 3.72
N ARG A 125 -3.31 2.95 4.92
CA ARG A 125 -2.09 2.37 5.51
C ARG A 125 -1.43 1.36 4.58
N ARG A 126 -2.21 0.41 4.05
CA ARG A 126 -1.73 -0.61 3.11
C ARG A 126 -1.15 0.01 1.84
N SER A 127 -1.75 1.09 1.34
CA SER A 127 -1.24 1.80 0.16
C SER A 127 0.07 2.53 0.45
N LEU A 128 0.22 3.16 1.63
CA LEU A 128 1.48 3.76 2.06
C LEU A 128 2.59 2.71 2.18
N ILE A 129 2.27 1.56 2.77
CA ILE A 129 3.19 0.42 2.85
C ILE A 129 3.63 -0.03 1.45
N CYS A 130 2.69 -0.17 0.50
CA CYS A 130 3.03 -0.50 -0.88
C CYS A 130 3.96 0.55 -1.54
N LEU A 131 3.80 1.83 -1.22
CA LEU A 131 4.73 2.87 -1.67
C LEU A 131 6.14 2.64 -1.08
N TYR A 132 6.26 2.32 0.21
CA TYR A 132 7.56 2.03 0.82
C TYR A 132 8.22 0.79 0.22
N CYS A 133 7.46 -0.28 -0.03
CA CYS A 133 7.96 -1.44 -0.76
C CYS A 133 8.48 -1.04 -2.15
N PHE A 134 7.72 -0.18 -2.85
CA PHE A 134 8.10 0.30 -4.17
C PHE A 134 9.37 1.15 -4.16
N GLU A 135 9.52 2.06 -3.19
CA GLU A 135 10.73 2.87 -2.99
C GLU A 135 11.95 1.99 -2.75
N TRP A 136 11.82 0.99 -1.87
CA TRP A 136 12.89 0.02 -1.58
C TRP A 136 13.29 -0.77 -2.83
N MET A 137 12.32 -1.30 -3.58
CA MET A 137 12.59 -2.01 -4.84
C MET A 137 13.28 -1.11 -5.86
N ASN A 138 12.82 0.14 -6.00
CA ASN A 138 13.43 1.11 -6.93
C ASN A 138 14.86 1.47 -6.51
N ALA A 139 15.12 1.64 -5.21
CA ALA A 139 16.47 1.90 -4.71
C ALA A 139 17.41 0.73 -5.01
N MET A 140 16.97 -0.51 -4.71
CA MET A 140 17.72 -1.73 -5.00
C MET A 140 18.06 -1.88 -6.49
N LEU A 141 17.10 -1.68 -7.38
CA LEU A 141 17.32 -1.80 -8.84
C LEU A 141 18.27 -0.75 -9.41
N ASN A 142 18.34 0.43 -8.79
CA ASN A 142 19.18 1.54 -9.26
C ASN A 142 20.48 1.69 -8.46
N ASN A 143 20.76 0.79 -7.50
CA ASN A 143 21.89 0.87 -6.57
C ASN A 143 21.95 2.19 -5.78
N PHE A 144 20.79 2.71 -5.37
CA PHE A 144 20.72 3.81 -4.42
C PHE A 144 20.73 3.29 -2.98
N GLU A 145 21.15 4.11 -2.03
CA GLU A 145 20.93 3.81 -0.61
C GLU A 145 19.43 3.68 -0.36
N SER A 146 19.02 2.55 0.24
CA SER A 146 17.65 2.39 0.71
C SER A 146 17.42 3.33 1.88
N PHE A 147 16.41 4.19 1.78
CA PHE A 147 16.01 5.02 2.91
C PHE A 147 15.19 4.16 3.88
N PRO A 148 15.55 4.13 5.18
CA PRO A 148 14.74 3.43 6.17
C PRO A 148 13.34 4.01 6.23
N CYS A 149 12.35 3.18 6.57
CA CYS A 149 10.95 3.58 6.74
C CYS A 149 10.72 4.45 7.99
N SER A 150 11.77 5.08 8.53
CA SER A 150 11.81 5.75 9.84
C SER A 150 10.72 6.82 10.07
N ASN A 151 10.11 7.32 9.00
CA ASN A 151 8.99 8.27 9.07
C ASN A 151 7.62 7.61 9.24
N ALA A 152 7.56 6.27 9.33
CA ALA A 152 6.34 5.47 9.41
C ALA A 152 6.29 4.53 10.62
N ASP A 153 7.29 4.56 11.51
CA ASP A 153 7.44 3.63 12.65
C ASP A 153 6.25 3.63 13.60
N PHE A 154 5.57 4.77 13.71
CA PHE A 154 4.38 4.92 14.55
C PHE A 154 3.11 4.34 13.90
N MET A 155 3.13 4.10 12.59
CA MET A 155 1.97 3.63 11.85
C MET A 155 1.69 2.17 12.22
N PRO A 156 0.43 1.80 12.51
CA PRO A 156 0.08 0.41 12.74
C PRO A 156 0.49 -0.47 11.56
N ALA A 157 1.05 -1.64 11.86
CA ALA A 157 1.34 -2.65 10.86
C ALA A 157 0.03 -3.14 10.20
N PRO A 158 0.09 -3.80 9.02
CA PRO A 158 -1.09 -4.37 8.40
C PRO A 158 -1.90 -5.21 9.40
N ALA A 159 -3.20 -4.94 9.47
CA ALA A 159 -4.11 -5.73 10.28
C ALA A 159 -4.13 -7.19 9.82
N GLY A 160 -4.46 -8.08 10.77
CA GLY A 160 -4.52 -9.52 10.52
C GLY A 160 -5.43 -9.89 9.36
N LYS A 161 -5.02 -10.92 8.60
CA LYS A 161 -5.68 -11.42 7.39
C LYS A 161 -7.18 -11.61 7.56
N VAL A 162 -7.58 -12.23 8.67
CA VAL A 162 -9.01 -12.51 8.97
C VAL A 162 -9.82 -11.22 9.04
N LEU A 163 -9.33 -10.18 9.71
CA LEU A 163 -10.05 -8.90 9.80
C LEU A 163 -10.13 -8.20 8.45
N TRP A 164 -9.08 -8.30 7.64
CA TRP A 164 -9.03 -7.66 6.33
C TRP A 164 -9.95 -8.30 5.29
N GLU A 165 -10.06 -9.63 5.28
CA GLU A 165 -10.84 -10.36 4.27
C GLU A 165 -12.36 -10.33 4.51
N ILE A 166 -12.81 -9.98 5.71
CA ILE A 166 -14.23 -9.92 6.01
C ILE A 166 -14.88 -8.71 5.34
N THR A 167 -15.80 -8.98 4.42
CA THR A 167 -16.58 -8.00 3.65
C THR A 167 -17.98 -7.74 4.22
N ASP A 168 -18.29 -8.32 5.38
CA ASP A 168 -19.58 -8.22 6.05
C ASP A 168 -19.39 -7.55 7.42
N GLN A 169 -20.12 -6.46 7.66
CA GLN A 169 -19.93 -5.64 8.85
C GLN A 169 -20.15 -6.42 10.15
N GLU A 170 -21.25 -7.17 10.25
CA GLU A 170 -21.62 -7.88 11.47
C GLU A 170 -20.58 -8.95 11.82
N LYS A 171 -20.11 -9.70 10.81
CA LYS A 171 -19.03 -10.67 10.99
C LYS A 171 -17.72 -9.99 11.36
N TRP A 172 -17.44 -8.83 10.80
CA TRP A 172 -16.22 -8.08 11.10
C TRP A 172 -16.25 -7.59 12.55
N GLU A 173 -17.37 -7.05 13.03
CA GLU A 173 -17.52 -6.58 14.41
C GLU A 173 -17.28 -7.71 15.42
N VAL A 174 -17.85 -8.90 15.17
CA VAL A 174 -17.62 -10.09 16.01
C VAL A 174 -16.16 -10.54 15.98
N ALA A 175 -15.52 -10.50 14.81
CA ALA A 175 -14.11 -10.87 14.68
C ALA A 175 -13.19 -9.85 15.38
N TYR A 176 -13.51 -8.56 15.27
CA TYR A 176 -12.74 -7.48 15.91
C TYR A 176 -12.83 -7.55 17.43
N ASP A 177 -13.99 -7.86 18.01
CA ASP A 177 -14.12 -8.05 19.46
C ASP A 177 -13.25 -9.19 19.98
N ARG A 178 -13.15 -10.29 19.22
CA ARG A 178 -12.25 -11.40 19.55
C ARG A 178 -10.79 -10.99 19.44
N TRP A 179 -10.45 -10.22 18.41
CA TRP A 179 -9.12 -9.66 18.23
C TRP A 179 -8.74 -8.74 19.39
N LEU A 180 -9.63 -7.85 19.84
CA LEU A 180 -9.43 -7.03 21.04
C LEU A 180 -9.19 -7.87 22.30
N GLY A 181 -9.93 -8.97 22.46
CA GLY A 181 -9.72 -9.90 23.57
C GLY A 181 -8.35 -10.59 23.51
N ARG A 182 -7.90 -11.00 22.32
CA ARG A 182 -6.59 -11.61 22.09
C ARG A 182 -5.44 -10.64 22.36
N TRP A 183 -5.59 -9.39 21.97
CA TRP A 183 -4.60 -8.33 22.11
C TRP A 183 -4.75 -7.52 23.41
N ALA A 184 -5.57 -7.98 24.36
CA ALA A 184 -5.88 -7.24 25.57
C ALA A 184 -4.62 -6.94 26.42
N GLY A 185 -4.46 -5.66 26.76
CA GLY A 185 -3.32 -5.19 27.56
C GLY A 185 -2.01 -5.05 26.78
N LEU A 186 -2.05 -5.20 25.45
CA LEU A 186 -0.92 -4.95 24.56
C LEU A 186 -1.17 -3.68 23.74
N ASP A 187 -0.12 -2.91 23.51
CA ASP A 187 -0.16 -1.76 22.62
C ASP A 187 -0.25 -2.20 21.14
N VAL A 188 -0.81 -1.34 20.31
CA VAL A 188 -0.93 -1.53 18.85
C VAL A 188 0.43 -1.89 18.24
N TYR A 189 0.49 -2.98 17.48
CA TYR A 189 1.71 -3.38 16.78
C TYR A 189 1.98 -2.46 15.58
N THR A 190 3.14 -1.81 15.56
CA THR A 190 3.50 -0.80 14.55
C THR A 190 4.56 -1.28 13.56
N LEU A 191 4.77 -0.52 12.49
CA LEU A 191 5.90 -0.75 11.59
C LEU A 191 7.25 -0.61 12.29
N GLY A 192 7.34 0.25 13.31
CA GLY A 192 8.54 0.37 14.13
C GLY A 192 8.79 -0.87 14.98
N ASP A 193 7.74 -1.52 15.51
CA ASP A 193 7.89 -2.82 16.18
C ASP A 193 8.44 -3.88 15.20
N LEU A 194 7.99 -3.84 13.94
CA LEU A 194 8.43 -4.74 12.87
C LEU A 194 9.90 -4.50 12.48
N GLU A 195 10.32 -3.25 12.31
CA GLU A 195 11.72 -2.87 11.98
C GLU A 195 12.69 -3.21 13.14
N ASN A 196 12.22 -3.11 14.38
CA ASN A 196 13.02 -3.49 15.56
C ASN A 196 13.00 -5.00 15.85
N MET A 197 12.31 -5.80 15.02
CA MET A 197 12.26 -7.25 15.19
C MET A 197 13.66 -7.83 15.01
N SER A 198 14.23 -8.35 16.10
CA SER A 198 15.58 -8.92 16.07
C SER A 198 15.61 -10.22 15.27
N PRO A 199 16.49 -10.36 14.27
CA PRO A 199 16.65 -11.62 13.56
C PRO A 199 17.21 -12.68 14.51
N GLY A 200 16.50 -13.80 14.66
CA GLY A 200 16.87 -14.85 15.59
C GLY A 200 15.91 -16.04 15.61
N PRO A 201 16.23 -17.10 16.37
CA PRO A 201 15.39 -18.29 16.47
C PRO A 201 14.12 -18.08 17.32
N THR A 202 14.03 -16.95 18.03
CA THR A 202 12.93 -16.62 18.94
C THR A 202 12.44 -15.21 18.64
N LEU A 203 11.13 -15.04 18.54
CA LEU A 203 10.48 -13.75 18.39
C LEU A 203 9.90 -13.32 19.75
N ASP A 204 9.69 -12.02 19.96
CA ASP A 204 8.90 -11.58 21.10
C ASP A 204 7.41 -11.90 20.89
N LEU A 205 6.66 -11.96 21.98
CA LEU A 205 5.25 -12.37 21.94
C LEU A 205 4.39 -11.54 20.97
N ARG A 206 4.59 -10.22 20.89
CA ARG A 206 3.77 -9.37 20.01
C ARG A 206 4.09 -9.63 18.54
N SER A 207 5.38 -9.78 18.24
CA SER A 207 5.86 -10.17 16.91
C SER A 207 5.35 -11.56 16.48
N GLU A 208 5.37 -12.55 17.38
CA GLU A 208 4.80 -13.87 17.13
C GLU A 208 3.29 -13.79 16.84
N MET A 209 2.55 -13.07 17.68
CA MET A 209 1.11 -12.89 17.52
C MET A 209 0.74 -12.17 16.23
N TRP A 210 1.46 -11.12 15.87
CA TRP A 210 1.23 -10.39 14.62
C TRP A 210 1.53 -11.29 13.40
N LEU A 211 2.66 -12.00 13.44
CA LEU A 211 3.08 -12.88 12.34
C LEU A 211 2.11 -14.05 12.12
N GLU A 212 1.51 -14.60 13.17
CA GLU A 212 0.48 -15.66 13.07
C GLU A 212 -0.75 -15.21 12.28
N GLU A 213 -1.06 -13.90 12.33
CA GLU A 213 -2.23 -13.32 11.67
C GLU A 213 -1.88 -12.60 10.36
N ALA A 214 -0.60 -12.53 9.98
CA ALA A 214 -0.13 -11.76 8.83
C ALA A 214 -0.73 -12.25 7.51
N ASP A 215 -1.13 -11.30 6.66
CA ASP A 215 -1.52 -11.57 5.29
C ASP A 215 -0.32 -11.49 4.34
N GLU A 216 -0.58 -11.63 3.04
CA GLU A 216 0.47 -11.61 2.01
C GLU A 216 1.29 -10.32 2.01
N LEU A 217 0.69 -9.18 2.39
CA LEU A 217 1.42 -7.92 2.53
C LEU A 217 2.30 -7.92 3.78
N GLY A 218 1.80 -8.43 4.91
CA GLY A 218 2.59 -8.61 6.13
C GLY A 218 3.79 -9.53 5.90
N ILE A 219 3.59 -10.65 5.20
CA ILE A 219 4.69 -11.56 4.83
C ILE A 219 5.69 -10.89 3.89
N LEU A 220 5.24 -10.08 2.92
CA LEU A 220 6.15 -9.31 2.07
C LEU A 220 7.03 -8.37 2.90
N LEU A 221 6.47 -7.64 3.87
CA LEU A 221 7.24 -6.76 4.75
C LEU A 221 8.33 -7.51 5.51
N MET A 222 8.01 -8.69 6.05
CA MET A 222 8.99 -9.57 6.71
C MET A 222 10.16 -9.95 5.80
N THR A 223 9.92 -10.13 4.50
CA THR A 223 10.99 -10.49 3.55
C THR A 223 11.88 -9.32 3.15
N MET A 224 11.40 -8.08 3.28
CA MET A 224 12.18 -6.90 2.90
C MET A 224 13.29 -6.56 3.91
N GLY A 225 13.28 -7.18 5.09
CA GLY A 225 14.28 -6.94 6.12
C GLY A 225 14.38 -5.45 6.47
N LEU A 226 13.23 -4.83 6.76
CA LEU A 226 13.19 -3.52 7.39
C LEU A 226 13.96 -3.58 8.70
#